data_AF-A0A960D477-F1
#
_entry.id   AF-A0A960D477-F1
#
_cell.length_a   1.000
_cell.length_b   1.000
_cell.length_c   1.000
_cell.angle_alpha   90.00
_cell.angle_beta   90.00
_cell.angle_gamma   90.00
#
_symmetry.space_group_name_H-M   'P 1'
#
loop_
_entity.id
_entity.type
_entity.pdbx_description
1 polymer ?
#
loop_
_entity_poly.entity_id
_entity_poly.type
_entity_poly.pdbx_seq_one_letter_code
_entity_poly.pdbx_strand_id
1 'polypeptide(L)'
;ALVEGANRQKTPNEIALNILLAALTIIFIFAVATLQPLAIYSKANNPGVPDSPALTGDGVTGIVMVSLLVCLIPTTIGALLSAIGIAGMDRLVQRNVLAMSGRAVEAAGDVNTLLLDKTGTITLGNRQASDFVPLPGVGSDQLADAAQLSSLSDETPEGRSIVVFAKEKFGLRARTPGELVNAEWVEFSATTRMSGVNLDNGHQLRKGAASSVAQWVRDQGGTVPADLGTLVDGISAGGGTPLVVGQSFDGKAEVLGVIHLKDVVKQGMRERFDEMRKMGIRTVMITGDNPLTAKAIADEAGVDDFLAEATPEDKLALIKREQEGGKLVAMTGDGTNDAPALAQADVGVAMNTGTSAAKEAGNMVDLDSDPTKLIEIVEIGKQLLITRGALTTFSIANDIAKYFAIIPAMFVALFPGLDLLNVMRLHSPQSAILSAVIFNAIIIIVLIPLSLRGVRYTPSSASKLLSRNLYVYGLGGIVAPFIGIKLIDLVIQFVPGM
;
A
#
# COMPACT_ATOMS: atom_id res chain seq x y z
N ALA A 1 -8.31 0.28 23.53
CA ALA A 1 -7.21 -0.45 24.19
C ALA A 1 -6.56 -1.46 23.23
N LEU A 2 -6.11 -1.01 22.04
CA LEU A 2 -5.49 -1.85 20.99
C LEU A 2 -3.96 -1.71 20.94
N VAL A 3 -3.40 -0.82 21.77
CA VAL A 3 -1.96 -0.50 21.84
C VAL A 3 -1.40 -0.95 23.18
N GLU A 4 -1.77 -2.14 23.65
CA GLU A 4 -1.09 -2.77 24.78
C GLU A 4 0.06 -3.61 24.24
N GLY A 5 1.28 -3.15 24.53
CA GLY A 5 2.51 -3.81 24.14
C GLY A 5 2.61 -5.20 24.76
N ALA A 6 2.40 -6.22 23.95
CA ALA A 6 2.83 -7.58 24.20
C ALA A 6 3.34 -8.21 22.89
N ASN A 7 4.63 -8.53 22.84
CA ASN A 7 5.34 -9.23 21.77
C ASN A 7 5.08 -8.75 20.33
N ARG A 8 5.29 -7.46 20.06
CA ARG A 8 5.61 -7.02 18.69
C ARG A 8 6.92 -7.69 18.27
N GLN A 9 6.85 -8.64 17.35
CA GLN A 9 8.04 -9.15 16.69
C GLN A 9 8.68 -8.03 15.89
N LYS A 10 9.98 -7.82 16.09
CA LYS A 10 10.77 -6.86 15.31
C LYS A 10 10.72 -7.27 13.84
N THR A 11 10.59 -6.28 12.97
CA THR A 11 10.54 -6.54 11.53
C THR A 11 11.93 -6.93 11.01
N PRO A 12 12.05 -7.57 9.83
CA PRO A 12 13.36 -7.89 9.25
C PRO A 12 14.29 -6.68 9.11
N ASN A 13 13.75 -5.53 8.69
CA ASN A 13 14.51 -4.30 8.56
C ASN A 13 14.89 -3.71 9.94
N GLU A 14 14.00 -3.77 10.93
CA GLU A 14 14.33 -3.39 12.30
C GLU A 14 15.40 -4.31 12.92
N ILE A 15 15.39 -5.61 12.61
CA ILE A 15 16.42 -6.56 13.03
C ILE A 15 17.75 -6.21 12.36
N ALA A 16 17.78 -6.02 11.05
CA ALA A 16 18.98 -5.66 10.30
C ALA A 16 19.63 -4.38 10.86
N LEU A 17 18.80 -3.36 11.13
CA LEU A 17 19.28 -2.13 11.74
C LEU A 17 19.80 -2.37 13.16
N ASN A 18 19.08 -3.14 14.00
CA ASN A 18 19.55 -3.46 15.35
C ASN A 18 20.90 -4.20 15.34
N ILE A 19 21.13 -5.09 14.38
CA ILE A 19 22.43 -5.76 14.19
C ILE A 19 23.52 -4.73 13.88
N LEU A 20 23.25 -3.79 12.97
CA LEU A 20 24.19 -2.70 12.66
C LEU A 20 24.48 -1.82 13.89
N LEU A 21 23.44 -1.44 14.64
CA LEU A 21 23.59 -0.62 15.85
C LEU A 21 24.35 -1.36 16.95
N ALA A 22 24.11 -2.65 17.14
CA ALA A 22 24.85 -3.48 18.06
C ALA A 22 26.32 -3.61 17.65
N ALA A 23 26.59 -3.86 16.36
CA ALA A 23 27.95 -3.92 15.83
C ALA A 23 28.72 -2.60 16.04
N LEU A 24 28.11 -1.46 15.70
CA LEU A 24 28.71 -0.14 15.94
C LEU A 24 28.96 0.11 17.43
N THR A 25 28.01 -0.25 18.29
CA THR A 25 28.17 -0.12 19.75
C THR A 25 29.35 -0.94 20.25
N ILE A 26 29.49 -2.19 19.80
CA ILE A 26 30.63 -3.05 20.15
C ILE A 26 31.94 -2.43 19.68
N ILE A 27 32.00 -1.97 18.42
CA ILE A 27 33.17 -1.30 17.85
C ILE A 27 33.57 -0.09 18.69
N PHE A 28 32.61 0.76 19.06
CA PHE A 28 32.90 1.97 19.85
C PHE A 28 33.26 1.66 21.29
N ILE A 29 32.71 0.61 21.90
CA ILE A 29 33.16 0.14 23.22
C ILE A 29 34.65 -0.23 23.17
N PHE A 30 35.08 -1.03 22.18
CA PHE A 30 36.49 -1.38 22.03
C PHE A 30 37.37 -0.18 21.66
N ALA A 31 36.89 0.69 20.75
CA ALA A 31 37.61 1.90 20.37
C ALA A 31 37.87 2.81 21.58
N VAL A 32 36.85 3.05 22.42
CA VAL A 32 37.00 3.88 23.63
C VAL A 32 37.83 3.17 24.69
N ALA A 33 37.65 1.86 24.90
CA ALA A 33 38.41 1.11 25.88
C ALA A 33 39.91 1.08 25.59
N THR A 34 40.30 1.03 24.30
CA THR A 34 41.71 1.04 23.88
C THR A 34 42.39 2.39 24.05
N LEU A 35 41.64 3.49 24.18
CA LEU A 35 42.22 4.81 24.49
C LEU A 35 42.85 4.85 25.87
N GLN A 36 42.33 4.11 26.84
CA GLN A 36 42.82 4.15 28.22
C GLN A 36 44.28 3.69 28.37
N PRO A 37 44.68 2.48 27.94
CA PRO A 37 46.08 2.05 28.05
C PRO A 37 47.02 2.97 27.23
N LEU A 38 46.56 3.48 26.09
CA LEU A 38 47.34 4.42 25.27
C LEU A 38 47.56 5.75 25.99
N ALA A 39 46.52 6.29 26.64
CA ALA A 39 46.60 7.52 27.41
C ALA A 39 47.54 7.37 28.62
N ILE A 40 47.44 6.27 29.36
CA ILE A 40 48.33 5.94 30.49
C ILE A 40 49.78 5.88 30.00
N TYR A 41 50.05 5.11 28.93
CA TYR A 41 51.39 5.01 28.36
C TYR A 41 51.93 6.36 27.90
N SER A 42 51.11 7.16 27.21
CA SER A 42 51.52 8.47 26.68
C SER A 42 51.81 9.46 27.81
N LYS A 43 50.99 9.47 28.87
CA LYS A 43 51.18 10.32 30.05
C LYS A 43 52.42 9.91 30.85
N ALA A 44 52.66 8.62 31.04
CA ALA A 44 53.86 8.10 31.71
C ALA A 44 55.16 8.52 31.01
N ASN A 45 55.15 8.59 29.67
CA ASN A 45 56.30 9.04 28.88
C ASN A 45 56.40 10.57 28.75
N ASN A 46 55.40 11.33 29.21
CA ASN A 46 55.38 12.80 29.17
C ASN A 46 55.02 13.40 30.54
N PRO A 47 55.85 13.20 31.58
CA PRO A 47 55.54 13.62 32.95
C PRO A 47 55.44 15.14 33.15
N GLY A 48 55.90 15.94 32.19
CA GLY A 48 55.77 17.40 32.20
C GLY A 48 54.39 17.93 31.82
N VAL A 49 53.47 17.07 31.37
CA VAL A 49 52.10 17.48 31.02
C VAL A 49 51.25 17.50 32.30
N PRO A 50 50.66 18.64 32.71
CA PRO A 50 49.84 18.72 33.90
C PRO A 50 48.54 17.92 33.75
N ASP A 51 47.94 17.59 34.89
CA ASP A 51 46.63 16.97 34.91
C ASP A 51 45.55 17.97 34.48
N SER A 52 44.56 17.44 33.75
CA SER A 52 43.42 18.18 33.26
C SER A 52 42.13 17.43 33.65
N PRO A 53 40.96 18.09 33.60
CA PRO A 53 39.68 17.41 33.83
C PRO A 53 39.43 16.21 32.89
N ALA A 54 40.09 16.17 31.73
CA ALA A 54 39.94 15.09 30.75
C ALA A 54 41.00 13.99 30.90
N LEU A 55 42.19 14.31 31.40
CA LEU A 55 43.35 13.42 31.43
C LEU A 55 44.19 13.64 32.69
N THR A 56 44.35 12.58 33.49
CA THR A 56 45.16 12.56 34.72
C THR A 56 46.35 11.60 34.58
N GLY A 57 47.16 11.46 35.63
CA GLY A 57 48.23 10.45 35.71
C GLY A 57 47.76 9.01 35.47
N ASP A 58 46.51 8.70 35.78
CA ASP A 58 45.90 7.37 35.62
C ASP A 58 45.20 7.16 34.26
N GLY A 59 45.35 8.11 33.33
CA GLY A 59 44.78 8.05 31.98
C GLY A 59 43.60 9.00 31.76
N VAL A 60 42.70 8.65 30.84
CA VAL A 60 41.49 9.45 30.57
C VAL A 60 40.52 9.31 31.73
N THR A 61 39.88 10.40 32.14
CA THR A 61 38.89 10.33 33.23
C THR A 61 37.66 9.55 32.81
N GLY A 62 37.07 8.78 33.74
CA GLY A 62 35.89 7.96 33.46
C GLY A 62 34.69 8.76 32.92
N ILE A 63 34.52 10.00 33.40
CA ILE A 63 33.47 10.91 32.91
C ILE A 63 33.67 11.21 31.42
N VAL A 64 34.90 11.47 30.98
CA VAL A 64 35.20 11.77 29.57
C VAL A 64 35.11 10.52 28.71
N MET A 65 35.54 9.35 29.20
CA MET A 65 35.34 8.09 28.50
C MET A 65 33.86 7.78 28.27
N VAL A 66 33.01 7.94 29.31
CA VAL A 66 31.57 7.75 29.20
C VAL A 66 30.95 8.79 28.26
N SER A 67 31.37 10.05 28.35
CA SER A 67 30.89 11.13 27.47
C SER A 67 31.21 10.85 26.00
N LEU A 68 32.45 10.42 25.71
CA LEU A 68 32.87 10.01 24.36
C LEU A 68 32.05 8.81 23.89
N LEU A 69 31.92 7.77 24.71
CA LEU A 69 31.16 6.57 24.35
C LEU A 69 29.70 6.90 24.03
N VAL A 70 29.03 7.71 24.86
CA VAL A 70 27.63 8.13 24.64
C VAL A 70 27.48 8.99 23.38
N CYS A 71 28.49 9.79 23.04
CA CYS A 71 28.49 10.58 21.81
C CYS A 71 28.65 9.71 20.56
N LEU A 72 29.51 8.68 20.61
CA LEU A 72 29.79 7.81 19.47
C LEU A 72 28.73 6.73 19.24
N ILE A 73 28.15 6.19 20.31
CA ILE A 73 27.06 5.21 20.17
C ILE A 73 25.91 5.86 19.39
N PRO A 74 25.26 5.14 18.45
CA PRO A 74 24.19 5.68 17.61
C PRO A 74 22.86 5.82 18.38
N THR A 75 22.88 6.59 19.47
CA THR A 75 21.75 6.84 20.38
C THR A 75 20.59 7.52 19.67
N THR A 76 20.89 8.40 18.71
CA THR A 76 19.87 9.16 17.96
C THR A 76 18.90 8.23 17.23
N ILE A 77 19.41 7.29 16.44
CA ILE A 77 18.55 6.35 15.73
C ILE A 77 18.00 5.26 16.66
N GLY A 78 18.77 4.81 17.66
CA GLY A 78 18.30 3.84 18.65
C GLY A 78 17.04 4.32 19.38
N ALA A 79 16.99 5.61 19.74
CA ALA A 79 15.83 6.22 20.40
C ALA A 79 14.63 6.41 19.46
N LEU A 80 14.87 6.73 18.19
CA LEU A 80 13.80 7.10 17.25
C LEU A 80 13.19 5.91 16.51
N LEU A 81 13.86 4.75 16.46
CA LEU A 81 13.42 3.58 15.70
C LEU A 81 12.01 3.11 16.08
N SER A 82 11.73 3.02 17.38
CA SER A 82 10.42 2.62 17.91
C SER A 82 9.34 3.65 17.55
N ALA A 83 9.67 4.94 17.64
CA ALA A 83 8.75 6.04 17.32
C ALA A 83 8.33 6.02 15.84
N ILE A 84 9.26 5.75 14.92
CA ILE A 84 8.98 5.62 13.47
C ILE A 84 7.97 4.50 13.22
N GLY A 85 8.17 3.33 13.85
CA GLY A 85 7.27 2.19 13.69
C GLY A 85 5.86 2.48 14.20
N ILE A 86 5.75 3.12 15.38
CA ILE A 86 4.46 3.51 15.97
C ILE A 86 3.74 4.54 15.09
N ALA A 87 4.45 5.57 14.63
CA ALA A 87 3.89 6.57 13.74
C ALA A 87 3.43 5.97 12.39
N GLY A 88 4.16 4.98 11.87
CA GLY A 88 3.75 4.22 10.68
C GLY A 88 2.37 3.57 10.83
N MET A 89 2.17 2.86 11.95
CA MET A 89 0.89 2.21 12.26
C MET A 89 -0.23 3.23 12.50
N ASP A 90 0.06 4.31 13.25
CA ASP A 90 -0.93 5.37 13.54
C ASP A 90 -1.44 6.02 12.24
N ARG A 91 -0.56 6.27 11.27
CA ARG A 91 -0.97 6.81 9.96
C ARG A 91 -1.85 5.88 9.14
N LEU A 92 -1.65 4.55 9.23
CA LEU A 92 -2.58 3.61 8.59
C LEU A 92 -3.96 3.66 9.24
N VAL A 93 -4.01 3.72 10.58
CA VAL A 93 -5.28 3.84 11.31
C VAL A 93 -6.00 5.14 10.94
N GLN A 94 -5.29 6.25 10.78
CA GLN A 94 -5.85 7.52 10.28
C GLN A 94 -6.37 7.43 8.83
N ARG A 95 -5.89 6.46 8.04
CA ARG A 95 -6.41 6.11 6.71
C ARG A 95 -7.40 4.95 6.74
N ASN A 96 -8.00 4.67 7.91
CA ASN A 96 -9.00 3.62 8.08
C ASN A 96 -8.45 2.23 7.67
N VAL A 97 -7.17 1.96 7.90
CA VAL A 97 -6.55 0.64 7.70
C VAL A 97 -6.00 0.15 9.03
N LEU A 98 -6.49 -1.00 9.50
CA LEU A 98 -5.99 -1.64 10.71
C LEU A 98 -4.86 -2.61 10.35
N ALA A 99 -3.65 -2.34 10.80
CA ALA A 99 -2.54 -3.27 10.69
C ALA A 99 -2.41 -4.10 11.97
N MET A 100 -2.41 -5.43 11.86
CA MET A 100 -2.27 -6.34 13.00
C MET A 100 -0.85 -6.35 13.58
N SER A 101 0.13 -5.88 12.80
CA SER A 101 1.53 -5.76 13.25
C SER A 101 2.29 -4.67 12.49
N GLY A 102 3.34 -4.12 13.10
CA GLY A 102 4.29 -3.23 12.42
C GLY A 102 5.03 -3.92 11.27
N ARG A 103 5.17 -5.25 11.30
CA ARG A 103 5.76 -6.05 10.22
C ARG A 103 4.97 -5.92 8.92
N ALA A 104 3.64 -5.94 9.00
CA ALA A 104 2.79 -5.77 7.82
C ALA A 104 3.01 -4.39 7.17
N VAL A 105 3.09 -3.33 7.99
CA VAL A 105 3.32 -1.96 7.52
C VAL A 105 4.66 -1.81 6.81
N GLU A 106 5.70 -2.44 7.34
CA GLU A 106 7.02 -2.40 6.73
C GLU A 106 7.11 -3.24 5.46
N ALA A 107 6.55 -4.46 5.49
CA ALA A 107 6.49 -5.32 4.31
C ALA A 107 5.77 -4.63 3.16
N ALA A 108 4.71 -3.87 3.43
CA ALA A 108 3.99 -3.07 2.43
C ALA A 108 4.88 -2.06 1.69
N GLY A 109 5.93 -1.53 2.33
CA GLY A 109 6.87 -0.62 1.68
C GLY A 109 7.79 -1.30 0.64
N ASP A 110 8.06 -2.59 0.83
CA ASP A 110 8.96 -3.38 -0.02
C ASP A 110 8.21 -4.31 -1.00
N VAL A 111 6.88 -4.26 -1.04
CA VAL A 111 6.05 -5.02 -2.01
C VAL A 111 6.51 -4.75 -3.45
N ASN A 112 6.63 -5.83 -4.23
CA ASN A 112 7.01 -5.79 -5.63
C ASN A 112 5.86 -6.21 -6.55
N THR A 113 5.03 -7.15 -6.11
CA THR A 113 3.90 -7.66 -6.87
C THR A 113 2.63 -7.50 -6.04
N LEU A 114 1.63 -6.86 -6.61
CA LEU A 114 0.30 -6.71 -6.03
C LEU A 114 -0.69 -7.61 -6.78
N LEU A 115 -1.28 -8.56 -6.06
CA LEU A 115 -2.34 -9.42 -6.54
C LEU A 115 -3.69 -8.85 -6.11
N LEU A 116 -4.57 -8.62 -7.08
CA LEU A 116 -5.91 -8.11 -6.83
C LEU A 116 -6.91 -9.14 -7.31
N ASP A 117 -7.85 -9.53 -6.45
CA ASP A 117 -9.05 -10.19 -6.94
C ASP A 117 -9.81 -9.22 -7.86
N LYS A 118 -10.53 -9.73 -8.85
CA LYS A 118 -11.29 -8.87 -9.76
C LYS A 118 -12.58 -8.37 -9.08
N THR A 119 -13.37 -9.30 -8.55
CA THR A 119 -14.76 -9.04 -8.14
C THR A 119 -14.78 -8.19 -6.88
N GLY A 120 -15.54 -7.09 -6.88
CA GLY A 120 -15.67 -6.19 -5.72
C GLY A 120 -14.42 -5.34 -5.44
N THR A 121 -13.27 -5.70 -6.03
CA THR A 121 -12.00 -4.99 -5.89
C THR A 121 -11.77 -4.10 -7.11
N ILE A 122 -11.43 -4.64 -8.28
CA ILE A 122 -11.20 -3.84 -9.49
C ILE A 122 -12.52 -3.33 -10.08
N THR A 123 -13.56 -4.16 -10.02
CA THR A 123 -14.87 -3.86 -10.55
C THR A 123 -15.87 -3.55 -9.44
N LEU A 124 -17.04 -3.03 -9.80
CA LEU A 124 -18.15 -2.84 -8.86
C LEU A 124 -18.71 -4.17 -8.30
N GLY A 125 -18.28 -5.32 -8.85
CA GLY A 125 -18.65 -6.66 -8.40
C GLY A 125 -19.97 -7.19 -8.94
N ASN A 126 -20.76 -6.34 -9.60
CA ASN A 126 -22.02 -6.72 -10.27
C ASN A 126 -21.94 -6.36 -11.75
N ARG A 127 -22.43 -7.27 -12.61
CA ARG A 127 -22.56 -7.00 -14.05
C ARG A 127 -23.68 -5.99 -14.28
N GLN A 128 -23.40 -4.94 -15.05
CA GLN A 128 -24.37 -3.90 -15.37
C GLN A 128 -24.65 -3.81 -16.86
N ALA A 129 -25.88 -3.45 -17.22
CA ALA A 129 -26.25 -3.15 -18.59
C ALA A 129 -25.40 -1.99 -19.13
N SER A 130 -24.77 -2.24 -20.27
CA SER A 130 -23.87 -1.30 -20.94
C SER A 130 -24.33 -0.96 -22.35
N ASP A 131 -25.08 -1.86 -23.00
CA ASP A 131 -25.70 -1.58 -24.28
C ASP A 131 -26.92 -2.45 -24.56
N PHE A 132 -27.79 -1.96 -25.44
CA PHE A 132 -28.91 -2.71 -26.02
C PHE A 132 -28.67 -2.84 -27.52
N VAL A 133 -28.51 -4.08 -27.97
CA VAL A 133 -28.15 -4.42 -29.34
C VAL A 133 -29.37 -5.04 -30.03
N PRO A 134 -30.16 -4.26 -30.78
CA PRO A 134 -31.34 -4.76 -31.47
C PRO A 134 -30.98 -5.68 -32.63
N LEU A 135 -31.85 -6.64 -32.91
CA LEU A 135 -31.77 -7.43 -34.14
C LEU A 135 -32.15 -6.58 -35.36
N PRO A 136 -31.70 -6.96 -36.58
CA PRO A 136 -32.08 -6.27 -37.80
C PRO A 136 -33.61 -6.15 -37.93
N GLY A 137 -34.10 -4.92 -38.14
CA GLY A 137 -35.53 -4.63 -38.26
C GLY A 137 -36.24 -4.28 -36.94
N VAL A 138 -35.56 -4.39 -35.80
CA VAL A 138 -36.09 -3.98 -34.48
C VAL A 138 -35.60 -2.59 -34.12
N GLY A 139 -36.50 -1.71 -33.66
CA GLY A 139 -36.14 -0.38 -33.20
C GLY A 139 -35.40 -0.42 -31.86
N SER A 140 -34.42 0.46 -31.66
CA SER A 140 -33.70 0.56 -30.38
C SER A 140 -34.63 0.86 -29.20
N ASP A 141 -35.63 1.71 -29.42
CA ASP A 141 -36.62 2.09 -28.40
C ASP A 141 -37.54 0.92 -28.06
N GLN A 142 -37.90 0.10 -29.05
CA GLN A 142 -38.71 -1.10 -28.85
C GLN A 142 -37.96 -2.13 -27.99
N LEU A 143 -36.68 -2.38 -28.26
CA LEU A 143 -35.86 -3.25 -27.43
C LEU A 143 -35.71 -2.69 -26.01
N ALA A 144 -35.46 -1.39 -25.87
CA ALA A 144 -35.30 -0.76 -24.57
C ALA A 144 -36.58 -0.85 -23.71
N ASP A 145 -37.74 -0.65 -24.34
CA ASP A 145 -39.06 -0.77 -23.71
C ASP A 145 -39.31 -2.19 -23.20
N ALA A 146 -39.11 -3.19 -24.06
CA ALA A 146 -39.26 -4.59 -23.71
C ALA A 146 -38.24 -5.05 -22.65
N ALA A 147 -36.98 -4.62 -22.77
CA ALA A 147 -35.93 -4.89 -21.80
C ALA A 147 -36.28 -4.33 -20.42
N GLN A 148 -36.77 -3.09 -20.35
CA GLN A 148 -37.19 -2.48 -19.09
C GLN A 148 -38.36 -3.26 -18.47
N LEU A 149 -39.44 -3.48 -19.22
CA LEU A 149 -40.65 -4.14 -18.74
C LEU A 149 -40.35 -5.55 -18.22
N SER A 150 -39.56 -6.33 -18.96
CA SER A 150 -39.14 -7.67 -18.54
C SER A 150 -38.15 -7.69 -17.35
N SER A 151 -37.63 -6.52 -16.94
CA SER A 151 -36.71 -6.35 -15.81
C SER A 151 -37.35 -5.77 -14.55
N LEU A 152 -38.57 -5.24 -14.61
CA LEU A 152 -39.19 -4.54 -13.47
C LEU A 152 -39.44 -5.46 -12.26
N SER A 153 -39.73 -6.75 -12.51
CA SER A 153 -39.90 -7.79 -11.50
C SER A 153 -38.59 -8.54 -11.17
N ASP A 154 -37.48 -8.17 -11.80
CA ASP A 154 -36.19 -8.80 -11.57
C ASP A 154 -35.39 -8.01 -10.55
N GLU A 155 -35.46 -8.45 -9.29
CA GLU A 155 -34.77 -7.79 -8.18
C GLU A 155 -33.25 -8.05 -8.15
N THR A 156 -32.71 -8.87 -9.05
CA THR A 156 -31.27 -9.11 -9.14
C THR A 156 -30.50 -7.83 -9.50
N PRO A 157 -29.20 -7.73 -9.16
CA PRO A 157 -28.36 -6.61 -9.57
C PRO A 157 -28.40 -6.38 -11.09
N GLU A 158 -28.40 -7.46 -11.88
CA GLU A 158 -28.51 -7.42 -13.34
C GLU A 158 -29.86 -6.84 -13.79
N GLY A 159 -30.97 -7.33 -13.25
CA GLY A 159 -32.32 -6.82 -13.54
C GLY A 159 -32.46 -5.32 -13.25
N ARG A 160 -32.05 -4.90 -12.05
CA ARG A 160 -32.03 -3.49 -11.64
C ARG A 160 -31.16 -2.64 -12.57
N SER A 161 -29.99 -3.14 -12.98
CA SER A 161 -29.09 -2.39 -13.88
C SER A 161 -29.72 -2.12 -15.25
N ILE A 162 -30.53 -3.05 -15.77
CA ILE A 162 -31.22 -2.90 -17.06
C ILE A 162 -32.28 -1.79 -16.97
N VAL A 163 -33.06 -1.77 -15.88
CA VAL A 163 -34.08 -0.73 -15.65
C VAL A 163 -33.42 0.65 -15.56
N VAL A 164 -32.31 0.76 -14.82
CA VAL A 164 -31.55 2.01 -14.69
C VAL A 164 -30.99 2.45 -16.04
N PHE A 165 -30.36 1.55 -16.78
CA PHE A 165 -29.79 1.84 -18.10
C PHE A 165 -30.85 2.30 -19.11
N ALA A 166 -32.01 1.64 -19.15
CA ALA A 166 -33.14 2.03 -19.99
C ALA A 166 -33.65 3.45 -19.65
N LYS A 167 -33.73 3.78 -18.35
CA LYS A 167 -34.15 5.10 -17.88
C LYS A 167 -33.14 6.19 -18.26
N GLU A 168 -31.85 5.94 -18.09
CA GLU A 168 -30.80 6.94 -18.32
C GLU A 168 -30.51 7.17 -19.80
N LYS A 169 -30.41 6.11 -20.60
CA LYS A 169 -30.02 6.20 -22.02
C LYS A 169 -31.20 6.45 -22.96
N PHE A 170 -32.38 5.92 -22.65
CA PHE A 170 -33.58 6.01 -23.51
C PHE A 170 -34.70 6.87 -22.91
N GLY A 171 -34.50 7.43 -21.72
CA GLY A 171 -35.49 8.33 -21.09
C GLY A 171 -36.78 7.63 -20.64
N LEU A 172 -36.79 6.29 -20.58
CA LEU A 172 -37.95 5.49 -20.17
C LEU A 172 -38.18 5.63 -18.65
N ARG A 173 -38.99 6.61 -18.26
CA ARG A 173 -39.38 6.88 -16.86
C ARG A 173 -40.57 6.02 -16.42
N ALA A 174 -41.01 6.22 -15.17
CA ALA A 174 -42.15 5.52 -14.58
C ALA A 174 -43.36 5.53 -15.53
N ARG A 175 -43.96 4.35 -15.71
CA ARG A 175 -45.16 4.15 -16.54
C ARG A 175 -46.33 4.93 -15.99
N THR A 176 -47.28 5.23 -16.85
CA THR A 176 -48.45 6.04 -16.48
C THR A 176 -49.25 5.29 -15.42
N PRO A 177 -49.68 5.93 -14.31
CA PRO A 177 -50.51 5.27 -13.31
C PRO A 177 -51.77 4.69 -13.95
N GLY A 178 -51.98 3.38 -13.87
CA GLY A 178 -53.09 2.68 -14.53
C GLY A 178 -52.70 1.77 -15.70
N GLU A 179 -51.52 1.96 -16.29
CA GLU A 179 -51.10 1.29 -17.54
C GLU A 179 -50.76 -0.20 -17.36
N LEU A 180 -50.37 -0.61 -16.15
CA LEU A 180 -49.91 -1.97 -15.82
C LEU A 180 -50.74 -2.64 -14.72
N VAL A 181 -51.99 -2.22 -14.52
CA VAL A 181 -52.79 -2.62 -13.34
C VAL A 181 -53.09 -4.12 -13.27
N ASN A 182 -53.26 -4.82 -14.40
CA ASN A 182 -53.45 -6.28 -14.40
C ASN A 182 -52.27 -7.06 -15.02
N ALA A 183 -51.11 -6.42 -15.16
CA ALA A 183 -49.90 -7.09 -15.62
C ALA A 183 -49.50 -8.22 -14.65
N GLU A 184 -49.32 -9.42 -15.18
CA GLU A 184 -48.83 -10.58 -14.42
C GLU A 184 -47.30 -10.61 -14.52
N TRP A 185 -46.64 -10.40 -13.39
CA TRP A 185 -45.19 -10.34 -13.32
C TRP A 185 -44.57 -11.74 -13.21
N VAL A 186 -43.56 -12.00 -14.03
CA VAL A 186 -42.76 -13.21 -13.95
C VAL A 186 -41.43 -12.85 -13.30
N GLU A 187 -41.28 -13.21 -12.03
CA GLU A 187 -40.06 -13.01 -11.27
C GLU A 187 -38.90 -13.83 -11.86
N PHE A 188 -37.68 -13.37 -11.63
CA PHE A 188 -36.50 -14.12 -12.02
C PHE A 188 -36.42 -15.46 -11.26
N SER A 189 -36.20 -16.56 -11.99
CA SER A 189 -35.93 -17.86 -11.40
C SER A 189 -34.62 -18.44 -11.91
N ALA A 190 -33.81 -18.98 -10.99
CA ALA A 190 -32.54 -19.65 -11.33
C ALA A 190 -32.74 -20.93 -12.18
N THR A 191 -33.91 -21.58 -12.09
CA THR A 191 -34.22 -22.77 -12.91
C THR A 191 -34.56 -22.40 -14.34
N THR A 192 -35.33 -21.33 -14.56
CA THR A 192 -35.69 -20.87 -15.92
C THR A 192 -34.63 -19.96 -16.52
N ARG A 193 -33.81 -19.31 -15.68
CA ARG A 193 -32.81 -18.28 -16.01
C ARG A 193 -33.40 -17.12 -16.82
N MET A 194 -34.66 -16.79 -16.53
CA MET A 194 -35.40 -15.71 -17.19
C MET A 194 -36.35 -15.01 -16.21
N SER A 195 -36.72 -13.77 -16.55
CA SER A 195 -37.77 -12.95 -15.93
C SER A 195 -38.63 -12.33 -17.02
N GLY A 196 -39.76 -11.70 -16.65
CA GLY A 196 -40.63 -11.09 -17.64
C GLY A 196 -41.93 -10.52 -17.11
N VAL A 197 -42.83 -10.23 -18.04
CA VAL A 197 -44.19 -9.75 -17.76
C VAL A 197 -45.17 -10.29 -18.81
N ASN A 198 -46.40 -10.57 -18.38
CA ASN A 198 -47.53 -10.82 -19.27
C ASN A 198 -48.51 -9.65 -19.14
N LEU A 199 -48.85 -9.04 -20.27
CA LEU A 199 -49.77 -7.90 -20.35
C LEU A 199 -51.16 -8.36 -20.82
N ASP A 200 -52.19 -7.62 -20.41
CA ASP A 200 -53.61 -7.93 -20.66
C ASP A 200 -53.99 -8.05 -22.13
N ASN A 201 -53.26 -7.35 -22.99
CA ASN A 201 -53.43 -7.38 -24.44
C ASN A 201 -52.86 -8.67 -25.09
N GLY A 202 -52.45 -9.66 -24.29
CA GLY A 202 -51.83 -10.90 -24.74
C GLY A 202 -50.35 -10.77 -25.05
N HIS A 203 -49.74 -9.60 -24.84
CA HIS A 203 -48.32 -9.37 -25.05
C HIS A 203 -47.49 -9.94 -23.90
N GLN A 204 -46.62 -10.89 -24.20
CA GLN A 204 -45.71 -11.49 -23.22
C GLN A 204 -44.27 -11.10 -23.55
N LEU A 205 -43.54 -10.64 -22.54
CA LEU A 205 -42.15 -10.24 -22.65
C LEU A 205 -41.29 -11.10 -21.74
N ARG A 206 -40.15 -11.56 -22.25
CA ARG A 206 -39.16 -12.32 -21.47
C ARG A 206 -37.76 -11.80 -21.72
N LYS A 207 -36.95 -11.75 -20.68
CA LYS A 207 -35.49 -11.60 -20.77
C LYS A 207 -34.80 -12.72 -20.04
N GLY A 208 -33.61 -13.10 -20.47
CA GLY A 208 -32.84 -14.12 -19.76
C GLY A 208 -31.63 -14.63 -20.54
N ALA A 209 -31.11 -15.78 -20.10
CA ALA A 209 -30.03 -16.46 -20.81
C ALA A 209 -30.43 -16.77 -22.25
N ALA A 210 -29.48 -16.64 -23.19
CA ALA A 210 -29.72 -16.82 -24.62
C ALA A 210 -30.42 -18.15 -24.95
N SER A 211 -29.96 -19.25 -24.35
CA SER A 211 -30.57 -20.58 -24.53
C SER A 211 -32.01 -20.65 -24.02
N SER A 212 -32.29 -20.03 -22.87
CA SER A 212 -33.60 -20.07 -22.22
C SER A 212 -34.65 -19.30 -23.01
N VAL A 213 -34.31 -18.08 -23.45
CA VAL A 213 -35.24 -17.24 -24.23
C VAL A 213 -35.42 -17.81 -25.64
N ALA A 214 -34.35 -18.32 -26.27
CA ALA A 214 -34.46 -18.99 -27.56
C ALA A 214 -35.38 -20.23 -27.50
N GLN A 215 -35.31 -21.02 -26.41
CA GLN A 215 -36.22 -22.14 -26.22
C GLN A 215 -37.66 -21.68 -26.01
N TRP A 216 -37.88 -20.68 -25.15
CA TRP A 216 -39.21 -20.12 -24.89
C TRP A 216 -39.88 -19.59 -26.18
N VAL A 217 -39.13 -18.89 -27.04
CA VAL A 217 -39.62 -18.43 -28.34
C VAL A 217 -40.05 -19.60 -29.24
N ARG A 218 -39.28 -20.69 -29.28
CA ARG A 218 -39.62 -21.89 -30.07
C ARG A 218 -40.86 -22.59 -29.52
N ASP A 219 -40.99 -22.71 -28.21
CA ASP A 219 -42.14 -23.34 -27.56
C ASP A 219 -43.45 -22.58 -27.83
N GLN A 220 -43.34 -21.27 -28.08
CA GLN A 220 -44.45 -20.39 -28.49
C GLN A 220 -44.68 -20.35 -30.01
N GLY A 221 -44.04 -21.24 -30.78
CA GLY A 221 -44.19 -21.33 -32.25
C GLY A 221 -43.39 -20.29 -33.04
N GLY A 222 -42.48 -19.57 -32.40
CA GLY A 222 -41.60 -18.57 -33.01
C GLY A 222 -40.35 -19.16 -33.67
N THR A 223 -39.65 -18.34 -34.46
CA THR A 223 -38.35 -18.69 -35.04
C THR A 223 -37.24 -17.81 -34.46
N VAL A 224 -36.06 -18.41 -34.24
CA VAL A 224 -34.90 -17.70 -33.68
C VAL A 224 -33.97 -17.33 -34.84
N PRO A 225 -33.73 -16.04 -35.11
CA PRO A 225 -32.87 -15.60 -36.21
C PRO A 225 -31.42 -16.08 -36.06
N ALA A 226 -30.75 -16.37 -37.17
CA ALA A 226 -29.33 -16.76 -37.17
C ALA A 226 -28.42 -15.64 -36.63
N ASP A 227 -28.78 -14.37 -36.90
CA ASP A 227 -28.05 -13.18 -36.45
C ASP A 227 -27.95 -13.09 -34.92
N LEU A 228 -28.88 -13.72 -34.18
CA LEU A 228 -28.82 -13.78 -32.72
C LEU A 228 -27.53 -14.45 -32.24
N GLY A 229 -27.14 -15.55 -32.89
CA GLY A 229 -25.91 -16.26 -32.55
C GLY A 229 -24.69 -15.37 -32.70
N THR A 230 -24.60 -14.64 -33.82
CA THR A 230 -23.50 -13.70 -34.07
C THR A 230 -23.43 -12.57 -33.04
N LEU A 231 -24.57 -12.02 -32.60
CA LEU A 231 -24.61 -10.99 -31.57
C LEU A 231 -24.20 -11.53 -30.19
N VAL A 232 -24.72 -12.70 -29.81
CA VAL A 232 -24.40 -13.38 -28.54
C VAL A 232 -22.91 -13.74 -28.49
N ASP A 233 -22.39 -14.32 -29.56
CA ASP A 233 -20.98 -14.71 -29.67
C ASP A 233 -20.08 -13.47 -29.68
N GLY A 234 -20.47 -12.40 -30.36
CA GLY A 234 -19.73 -11.13 -30.39
C GLY A 234 -19.62 -10.48 -29.01
N ILE A 235 -20.72 -10.41 -28.25
CA ILE A 235 -20.73 -9.89 -26.87
C ILE A 235 -19.87 -10.77 -25.96
N SER A 236 -20.01 -12.10 -26.08
CA SER A 236 -19.23 -13.05 -25.27
C SER A 236 -17.74 -12.97 -25.57
N ALA A 237 -17.37 -12.82 -26.85
CA ALA A 237 -15.98 -12.65 -27.29
C ALA A 237 -15.37 -11.33 -26.80
N GLY A 238 -16.18 -10.28 -26.66
CA GLY A 238 -15.81 -9.00 -26.04
C GLY A 238 -15.73 -9.04 -24.51
N GLY A 239 -15.96 -10.19 -23.87
CA GLY A 239 -15.92 -10.36 -22.43
C GLY A 239 -17.22 -10.02 -21.69
N GLY A 240 -18.27 -9.65 -22.42
CA GLY A 240 -19.58 -9.35 -21.88
C GLY A 240 -20.44 -10.58 -21.63
N THR A 241 -21.54 -10.41 -20.88
CA THR A 241 -22.59 -11.41 -20.71
C THR A 241 -23.83 -11.00 -21.50
N PRO A 242 -24.21 -11.75 -22.54
CA PRO A 242 -25.40 -11.46 -23.33
C PRO A 242 -26.67 -11.99 -22.64
N LEU A 243 -27.66 -11.12 -22.43
CA LEU A 243 -29.03 -11.53 -22.12
C LEU A 243 -29.94 -11.25 -23.31
N VAL A 244 -30.80 -12.19 -23.67
CA VAL A 244 -31.69 -12.04 -24.82
C VAL A 244 -33.05 -11.55 -24.37
N VAL A 245 -33.67 -10.68 -25.16
CA VAL A 245 -35.05 -10.21 -24.95
C VAL A 245 -35.93 -10.76 -26.07
N GLY A 246 -37.02 -11.43 -25.69
CA GLY A 246 -38.03 -11.96 -26.59
C GLY A 246 -39.41 -11.41 -26.27
N GLN A 247 -40.25 -11.36 -27.30
CA GLN A 247 -41.66 -11.01 -27.18
C GLN A 247 -42.55 -12.06 -27.82
N SER A 248 -43.77 -12.20 -27.32
CA SER A 248 -44.85 -12.96 -27.95
C SER A 248 -46.10 -12.12 -27.98
N PHE A 249 -46.63 -11.85 -29.17
CA PHE A 249 -47.83 -11.06 -29.39
C PHE A 249 -48.67 -11.67 -30.51
N ASP A 250 -49.99 -11.76 -30.32
CA ASP A 250 -50.94 -12.29 -31.31
C ASP A 250 -50.54 -13.67 -31.88
N GLY A 251 -50.05 -14.55 -31.00
CA GLY A 251 -49.61 -15.91 -31.36
C GLY A 251 -48.30 -15.99 -32.14
N LYS A 252 -47.55 -14.89 -32.26
CA LYS A 252 -46.22 -14.84 -32.87
C LYS A 252 -45.17 -14.50 -31.83
N ALA A 253 -44.19 -15.39 -31.65
CA ALA A 253 -43.03 -15.15 -30.80
C ALA A 253 -41.79 -14.82 -31.64
N GLU A 254 -41.05 -13.80 -31.22
CA GLU A 254 -39.82 -13.36 -31.86
C GLU A 254 -38.79 -12.85 -30.84
N VAL A 255 -37.54 -12.78 -31.28
CA VAL A 255 -36.45 -12.21 -30.50
C VAL A 255 -36.27 -10.75 -30.93
N LEU A 256 -36.16 -9.85 -29.95
CA LEU A 256 -35.99 -8.42 -30.20
C LEU A 256 -34.52 -8.01 -30.28
N GLY A 257 -33.67 -8.63 -29.47
CA GLY A 257 -32.25 -8.30 -29.42
C GLY A 257 -31.56 -8.81 -28.17
N VAL A 258 -30.36 -8.28 -27.94
CA VAL A 258 -29.46 -8.69 -26.87
C VAL A 258 -29.10 -7.49 -26.00
N ILE A 259 -29.19 -7.67 -24.68
CA ILE A 259 -28.67 -6.78 -23.67
C ILE A 259 -27.22 -7.19 -23.39
N HIS A 260 -26.31 -6.25 -23.56
CA HIS A 260 -24.91 -6.43 -23.21
C HIS A 260 -24.67 -6.04 -21.75
N LEU A 261 -24.51 -7.03 -20.88
CA LEU A 261 -24.03 -6.81 -19.52
C LEU A 261 -22.51 -6.87 -19.48
N LYS A 262 -21.87 -5.94 -18.77
CA LYS A 262 -20.42 -5.98 -18.51
C LYS A 262 -20.13 -5.75 -17.03
N ASP A 263 -19.03 -6.32 -16.54
CA ASP A 263 -18.53 -6.01 -15.21
C ASP A 263 -17.80 -4.65 -15.26
N VAL A 264 -18.31 -3.65 -14.56
CA VAL A 264 -17.85 -2.26 -14.71
C VAL A 264 -16.63 -2.02 -13.83
N VAL A 265 -15.52 -1.62 -14.44
CA VAL A 265 -14.30 -1.20 -13.74
C VAL A 265 -14.57 0.07 -12.94
N LYS A 266 -14.08 0.14 -11.70
CA LYS A 266 -14.21 1.34 -10.85
C LYS A 266 -13.53 2.55 -11.51
N GLN A 267 -14.06 3.74 -11.25
CA GLN A 267 -13.48 4.97 -11.80
C GLN A 267 -12.06 5.20 -11.26
N GLY A 268 -11.16 5.67 -12.12
CA GLY A 268 -9.78 6.02 -11.77
C GLY A 268 -8.81 4.84 -11.61
N MET A 269 -9.24 3.58 -11.79
CA MET A 269 -8.36 2.42 -11.61
C MET A 269 -7.10 2.44 -12.49
N ARG A 270 -7.21 2.93 -13.73
CA ARG A 270 -6.07 3.05 -14.65
C ARG A 270 -5.00 3.98 -14.12
N GLU A 271 -5.39 5.17 -13.68
CA GLU A 271 -4.45 6.16 -13.12
C GLU A 271 -3.75 5.61 -11.87
N ARG A 272 -4.49 4.83 -11.06
CA ARG A 272 -4.02 4.17 -9.85
C ARG A 272 -2.98 3.08 -10.14
N PHE A 273 -3.22 2.24 -11.14
CA PHE A 273 -2.24 1.23 -11.56
C PHE A 273 -1.02 1.85 -12.26
N ASP A 274 -1.19 2.96 -12.98
CA ASP A 274 -0.07 3.74 -13.51
C ASP A 274 0.82 4.32 -12.39
N GLU A 275 0.22 4.74 -11.28
CA GLU A 275 0.96 5.18 -10.08
C GLU A 275 1.74 4.03 -9.44
N MET A 276 1.12 2.86 -9.27
CA MET A 276 1.79 1.63 -8.81
C MET A 276 2.98 1.26 -9.70
N ARG A 277 2.81 1.32 -11.03
CA ARG A 277 3.85 1.04 -12.02
C ARG A 277 5.02 2.03 -11.89
N LYS A 278 4.74 3.32 -11.66
CA LYS A 278 5.77 4.35 -11.36
C LYS A 278 6.52 4.08 -10.05
N MET A 279 5.89 3.40 -9.10
CA MET A 279 6.50 2.95 -7.85
C MET A 279 7.29 1.64 -8.00
N GLY A 280 7.30 1.04 -9.19
CA GLY A 280 7.99 -0.22 -9.48
C GLY A 280 7.22 -1.46 -9.02
N ILE A 281 5.90 -1.35 -8.83
CA ILE A 281 5.04 -2.44 -8.38
C ILE A 281 4.28 -2.99 -9.58
N ARG A 282 4.42 -4.31 -9.80
CA ARG A 282 3.67 -5.04 -10.82
C ARG A 282 2.29 -5.42 -10.29
N THR A 283 1.24 -5.17 -11.05
CA THR A 283 -0.14 -5.45 -10.68
C THR A 283 -0.69 -6.63 -11.48
N VAL A 284 -1.20 -7.65 -10.79
CA VAL A 284 -1.77 -8.85 -11.42
C VAL A 284 -3.21 -9.01 -10.97
N MET A 285 -4.14 -9.01 -11.92
CA MET A 285 -5.54 -9.30 -11.66
C MET A 285 -5.75 -10.82 -11.59
N ILE A 286 -6.53 -11.29 -10.62
CA ILE A 286 -6.94 -12.69 -10.48
C ILE A 286 -8.45 -12.77 -10.63
N THR A 287 -8.92 -13.66 -11.51
CA THR A 287 -10.36 -13.87 -11.74
C THR A 287 -10.68 -15.32 -12.06
N GLY A 288 -11.90 -15.75 -11.71
CA GLY A 288 -12.49 -17.00 -12.18
C GLY A 288 -13.15 -16.89 -13.56
N ASP A 289 -13.20 -15.68 -14.15
CA ASP A 289 -13.72 -15.50 -15.50
C ASP A 289 -12.81 -16.14 -16.55
N ASN A 290 -13.38 -16.40 -17.74
CA ASN A 290 -12.64 -16.91 -18.89
C ASN A 290 -11.55 -15.90 -19.35
N PRO A 291 -10.54 -16.35 -20.13
CA PRO A 291 -9.43 -15.50 -20.55
C PRO A 291 -9.81 -14.28 -21.38
N LEU A 292 -10.90 -14.34 -22.17
CA LEU A 292 -11.34 -13.22 -23.02
C LEU A 292 -11.93 -12.09 -22.16
N THR A 293 -12.81 -12.43 -21.21
CA THR A 293 -13.37 -11.48 -20.24
C THR A 293 -12.28 -10.89 -19.35
N ALA A 294 -11.37 -11.74 -18.84
CA ALA A 294 -10.26 -11.28 -18.01
C ALA A 294 -9.37 -10.29 -18.77
N LYS A 295 -9.04 -10.56 -20.03
CA LYS A 295 -8.23 -9.66 -20.86
C LYS A 295 -8.92 -8.32 -21.11
N ALA A 296 -10.21 -8.33 -21.45
CA ALA A 296 -10.95 -7.09 -21.70
C ALA A 296 -10.97 -6.17 -20.46
N ILE A 297 -11.20 -6.75 -19.26
CA ILE A 297 -11.17 -6.01 -18.00
C ILE A 297 -9.75 -5.56 -17.66
N ALA A 298 -8.73 -6.39 -17.93
CA ALA A 298 -7.34 -6.05 -17.68
C ALA A 298 -6.90 -4.83 -18.50
N ASP A 299 -7.26 -4.80 -19.80
CA ASP A 299 -6.96 -3.70 -20.71
C ASP A 299 -7.75 -2.42 -20.33
N GLU A 300 -9.03 -2.55 -19.93
CA GLU A 300 -9.85 -1.43 -19.44
C GLU A 300 -9.28 -0.84 -18.15
N ALA A 301 -8.92 -1.68 -17.19
CA ALA A 301 -8.38 -1.27 -15.89
C ALA A 301 -6.92 -0.80 -15.95
N GLY A 302 -6.10 -1.30 -16.89
CA GLY A 302 -4.67 -0.95 -17.02
C GLY A 302 -3.72 -1.75 -16.11
N VAL A 303 -4.10 -2.98 -15.72
CA VAL A 303 -3.22 -3.89 -14.94
C VAL A 303 -2.06 -4.39 -15.79
N ASP A 304 -0.96 -4.85 -15.16
CA ASP A 304 0.20 -5.38 -15.88
C ASP A 304 -0.03 -6.78 -16.47
N ASP A 305 -0.79 -7.61 -15.75
CA ASP A 305 -1.02 -9.01 -16.09
C ASP A 305 -2.31 -9.53 -15.47
N PHE A 306 -2.76 -10.71 -15.89
CA PHE A 306 -3.93 -11.36 -15.31
C PHE A 306 -3.80 -12.89 -15.25
N LEU A 307 -4.49 -13.49 -14.28
CA LEU A 307 -4.71 -14.92 -14.15
C LEU A 307 -6.21 -15.18 -14.27
N ALA A 308 -6.62 -15.79 -15.37
CA ALA A 308 -8.00 -16.18 -15.66
C ALA A 308 -8.29 -17.61 -15.20
N GLU A 309 -9.56 -17.94 -15.03
CA GLU A 309 -10.05 -19.26 -14.59
C GLU A 309 -9.32 -19.78 -13.33
N ALA A 310 -8.91 -18.87 -12.44
CA ALA A 310 -8.04 -19.17 -11.32
C ALA A 310 -8.79 -19.95 -10.21
N THR A 311 -8.26 -21.12 -9.83
CA THR A 311 -8.68 -21.83 -8.63
C THR A 311 -8.00 -21.24 -7.38
N PRO A 312 -8.53 -21.48 -6.15
CA PRO A 312 -7.84 -21.08 -4.91
C PRO A 312 -6.39 -21.58 -4.83
N GLU A 313 -6.13 -22.80 -5.33
CA GLU A 313 -4.80 -23.40 -5.41
C GLU A 313 -3.88 -22.63 -6.36
N ASP A 314 -4.40 -22.16 -7.50
CA ASP A 314 -3.64 -21.35 -8.45
C ASP A 314 -3.25 -20.00 -7.85
N LYS A 315 -4.13 -19.38 -7.05
CA LYS A 315 -3.81 -18.13 -6.33
C LYS A 315 -2.62 -18.35 -5.40
N LEU A 316 -2.64 -19.42 -4.61
CA LEU A 316 -1.55 -19.80 -3.70
C LEU A 316 -0.26 -20.12 -4.44
N ALA A 317 -0.35 -20.86 -5.55
CA ALA A 317 0.80 -21.22 -6.37
C ALA A 317 1.46 -19.97 -6.98
N LEU A 318 0.65 -18.99 -7.43
CA LEU A 318 1.15 -17.72 -7.94
C LEU A 318 1.90 -16.92 -6.86
N ILE A 319 1.35 -16.83 -5.65
CA ILE A 319 2.01 -16.15 -4.52
C ILE A 319 3.36 -16.80 -4.24
N LYS A 320 3.39 -18.13 -4.08
CA LYS A 320 4.63 -18.88 -3.80
C LYS A 320 5.66 -18.71 -4.90
N ARG A 321 5.24 -18.76 -6.17
CA ARG A 321 6.15 -18.57 -7.31
C ARG A 321 6.79 -17.19 -7.33
N GLU A 322 6.03 -16.13 -7.04
CA GLU A 322 6.58 -14.77 -6.96
C GLU A 322 7.52 -14.63 -5.74
N GLN A 323 7.16 -15.22 -4.59
CA GLN A 323 7.99 -15.25 -3.37
C GLN A 323 9.30 -16.03 -3.56
N GLU A 324 9.28 -17.20 -4.22
CA GLU A 324 10.46 -17.98 -4.60
C GLU A 324 11.37 -17.20 -5.56
N GLY A 325 10.78 -16.33 -6.39
CA GLY A 325 11.51 -15.36 -7.21
C GLY A 325 12.13 -14.19 -6.44
N GLY A 326 12.02 -14.18 -5.09
CA GLY A 326 12.57 -13.14 -4.22
C GLY A 326 11.75 -11.87 -4.15
N LYS A 327 10.49 -11.89 -4.61
CA LYS A 327 9.58 -10.74 -4.58
C LYS A 327 8.66 -10.80 -3.37
N LEU A 328 8.36 -9.65 -2.77
CA LEU A 328 7.33 -9.54 -1.76
C LEU A 328 5.97 -9.33 -2.42
N VAL A 329 4.99 -10.11 -1.97
CA VAL A 329 3.66 -10.18 -2.57
C VAL A 329 2.63 -9.57 -1.61
N ALA A 330 1.90 -8.58 -2.12
CA ALA A 330 0.67 -8.12 -1.48
C ALA A 330 -0.54 -8.75 -2.16
N MET A 331 -1.57 -9.08 -1.39
CA MET A 331 -2.84 -9.56 -1.90
C MET A 331 -3.99 -8.82 -1.20
N THR A 332 -5.04 -8.52 -1.96
CA THR A 332 -6.34 -8.11 -1.41
C THR A 332 -7.42 -9.12 -1.74
N GLY A 333 -8.37 -9.29 -0.81
CA GLY A 333 -9.51 -10.20 -0.97
C GLY A 333 -10.56 -10.00 0.12
N ASP A 334 -11.75 -10.53 -0.13
CA ASP A 334 -12.93 -10.43 0.75
C ASP A 334 -13.61 -11.78 1.04
N GLY A 335 -13.36 -12.78 0.20
CA GLY A 335 -14.00 -14.10 0.29
C GLY A 335 -13.34 -15.06 1.29
N THR A 336 -14.11 -16.04 1.75
CA THR A 336 -13.57 -17.21 2.47
C THR A 336 -12.52 -17.96 1.65
N ASN A 337 -12.67 -17.93 0.32
CA ASN A 337 -11.78 -18.59 -0.62
C ASN A 337 -10.41 -17.91 -0.72
N ASP A 338 -10.33 -16.62 -0.33
CA ASP A 338 -9.08 -15.86 -0.36
C ASP A 338 -8.32 -15.95 0.96
N ALA A 339 -8.94 -16.42 2.05
CA ALA A 339 -8.29 -16.50 3.35
C ALA A 339 -6.95 -17.26 3.33
N PRO A 340 -6.81 -18.43 2.66
CA PRO A 340 -5.51 -19.11 2.56
C PRO A 340 -4.46 -18.26 1.82
N ALA A 341 -4.87 -17.58 0.75
CA ALA A 341 -4.00 -16.77 -0.07
C ALA A 341 -3.57 -15.47 0.64
N LEU A 342 -4.50 -14.82 1.37
CA LEU A 342 -4.21 -13.68 2.26
C LEU A 342 -3.22 -14.04 3.36
N ALA A 343 -3.33 -15.24 3.96
CA ALA A 343 -2.42 -15.71 4.99
C ALA A 343 -1.01 -16.05 4.43
N GLN A 344 -0.92 -16.49 3.18
CA GLN A 344 0.35 -16.81 2.51
C GLN A 344 1.08 -15.56 1.99
N ALA A 345 0.35 -14.50 1.65
CA ALA A 345 0.92 -13.24 1.19
C ALA A 345 1.76 -12.55 2.29
N ASP A 346 2.80 -11.81 1.88
CA ASP A 346 3.60 -11.02 2.82
C ASP A 346 2.78 -9.88 3.41
N VAL A 347 1.86 -9.33 2.60
CA VAL A 347 0.87 -8.32 2.99
C VAL A 347 -0.50 -8.77 2.51
N GLY A 348 -1.32 -9.30 3.43
CA GLY A 348 -2.70 -9.70 3.16
C GLY A 348 -3.66 -8.62 3.65
N VAL A 349 -4.34 -7.95 2.74
CA VAL A 349 -5.31 -6.88 3.03
C VAL A 349 -6.73 -7.39 2.86
N ALA A 350 -7.41 -7.66 3.96
CA ALA A 350 -8.80 -8.07 3.98
C ALA A 350 -9.74 -6.85 3.92
N MET A 351 -10.84 -6.95 3.17
CA MET A 351 -11.88 -5.92 3.18
C MET A 351 -12.77 -6.02 4.41
N ASN A 352 -13.27 -4.90 4.94
CA ASN A 352 -14.17 -4.89 6.09
C ASN A 352 -15.56 -5.46 5.79
N THR A 353 -15.97 -5.46 4.52
CA THR A 353 -17.15 -6.21 4.05
C THR A 353 -16.88 -7.70 3.88
N GLY A 354 -15.62 -8.13 3.98
CA GLY A 354 -15.21 -9.52 3.83
C GLY A 354 -15.59 -10.42 5.01
N THR A 355 -15.46 -11.72 4.80
CA THR A 355 -15.78 -12.74 5.80
C THR A 355 -14.88 -12.67 7.03
N SER A 356 -15.34 -13.16 8.19
CA SER A 356 -14.51 -13.22 9.40
C SER A 356 -13.21 -14.00 9.17
N ALA A 357 -13.29 -15.09 8.40
CA ALA A 357 -12.13 -15.88 8.00
C ALA A 357 -11.10 -15.05 7.21
N ALA A 358 -11.54 -14.21 6.27
CA ALA A 358 -10.64 -13.32 5.52
C ALA A 358 -10.00 -12.27 6.43
N LYS A 359 -10.76 -11.66 7.35
CA LYS A 359 -10.24 -10.66 8.30
C LYS A 359 -9.24 -11.22 9.30
N GLU A 360 -9.43 -12.47 9.72
CA GLU A 360 -8.49 -13.16 10.62
C GLU A 360 -7.24 -13.65 9.89
N ALA A 361 -7.36 -14.03 8.62
CA ALA A 361 -6.23 -14.46 7.81
C ALA A 361 -5.35 -13.31 7.32
N GLY A 362 -5.96 -12.16 7.00
CA GLY A 362 -5.26 -10.94 6.60
C GLY A 362 -4.45 -10.33 7.75
N ASN A 363 -3.26 -9.81 7.42
CA ASN A 363 -2.44 -9.08 8.38
C ASN A 363 -2.75 -7.56 8.39
N MET A 364 -3.63 -7.12 7.49
CA MET A 364 -4.28 -5.82 7.50
C MET A 364 -5.77 -5.93 7.18
N VAL A 365 -6.57 -4.99 7.69
CA VAL A 365 -8.00 -4.85 7.38
C VAL A 365 -8.27 -3.43 6.90
N ASP A 366 -8.79 -3.28 5.69
CA ASP A 366 -9.30 -2.01 5.19
C ASP A 366 -10.74 -1.79 5.64
N LEU A 367 -10.96 -0.78 6.49
CA LEU A 367 -12.25 -0.46 7.07
C LEU A 367 -13.26 0.14 6.08
N ASP A 368 -12.79 0.73 4.98
CA ASP A 368 -13.66 1.37 3.98
C ASP A 368 -13.98 0.43 2.80
N SER A 369 -13.36 -0.75 2.72
CA SER A 369 -13.47 -1.68 1.58
C SER A 369 -13.16 -1.00 0.23
N ASP A 370 -12.15 -0.14 0.21
CA ASP A 370 -11.69 0.57 -0.97
C ASP A 370 -10.30 0.07 -1.40
N PRO A 371 -10.22 -0.73 -2.48
CA PRO A 371 -8.96 -1.29 -2.95
C PRO A 371 -7.98 -0.23 -3.47
N THR A 372 -8.43 0.99 -3.72
CA THR A 372 -7.53 2.10 -4.06
C THR A 372 -6.62 2.48 -2.90
N LYS A 373 -6.96 2.12 -1.65
CA LYS A 373 -6.11 2.34 -0.47
C LYS A 373 -4.83 1.51 -0.44
N LEU A 374 -4.71 0.49 -1.27
CA LEU A 374 -3.45 -0.25 -1.39
C LEU A 374 -2.29 0.68 -1.76
N ILE A 375 -2.54 1.74 -2.53
CA ILE A 375 -1.54 2.78 -2.80
C ILE A 375 -1.13 3.49 -1.51
N GLU A 376 -2.09 3.89 -0.69
CA GLU A 376 -1.81 4.57 0.56
C GLU A 376 -1.04 3.69 1.54
N ILE A 377 -1.42 2.41 1.62
CA ILE A 377 -0.75 1.40 2.46
C ILE A 377 0.72 1.28 2.06
N VAL A 378 0.98 1.10 0.76
CA VAL A 378 2.34 0.99 0.21
C VAL A 378 3.13 2.29 0.39
N GLU A 379 2.52 3.45 0.13
CA GLU A 379 3.16 4.75 0.27
C GLU A 379 3.60 5.00 1.72
N ILE A 380 2.71 4.72 2.67
CA ILE A 380 3.00 4.81 4.11
C ILE A 380 4.14 3.87 4.48
N GLY A 381 4.13 2.63 3.98
CA GLY A 381 5.21 1.66 4.14
C GLY A 381 6.55 2.17 3.59
N LYS A 382 6.58 2.68 2.35
CA LYS A 382 7.78 3.25 1.73
C LYS A 382 8.32 4.44 2.51
N GLN A 383 7.44 5.33 2.95
CA GLN A 383 7.83 6.48 3.76
C GLN A 383 8.46 6.05 5.09
N LEU A 384 7.97 4.99 5.73
CA LEU A 384 8.55 4.44 6.95
C LEU A 384 9.99 3.98 6.71
N LEU A 385 10.21 3.18 5.66
CA LEU A 385 11.53 2.66 5.28
C LEU A 385 12.52 3.78 4.92
N ILE A 386 12.08 4.76 4.13
CA ILE A 386 12.89 5.92 3.73
C ILE A 386 13.26 6.78 4.95
N THR A 387 12.31 7.00 5.86
CA THR A 387 12.56 7.79 7.08
C THR A 387 13.62 7.13 7.93
N ARG A 388 13.56 5.80 8.07
CA ARG A 388 14.58 5.03 8.77
C ARG A 388 15.94 5.19 8.10
N GLY A 389 16.04 4.96 6.79
CA GLY A 389 17.30 5.12 6.05
C GLY A 389 17.89 6.53 6.14
N ALA A 390 17.05 7.55 6.07
CA ALA A 390 17.44 8.95 6.22
C ALA A 390 18.04 9.24 7.60
N LEU A 391 17.37 8.81 8.67
CA LEU A 391 17.89 8.98 10.03
C LEU A 391 19.15 8.18 10.29
N THR A 392 19.30 6.98 9.71
CA THR A 392 20.55 6.20 9.80
C THR A 392 21.69 6.97 9.15
N THR A 393 21.47 7.48 7.94
CA THR A 393 22.46 8.23 7.16
C THR A 393 22.89 9.48 7.91
N PHE A 394 21.92 10.25 8.42
CA PHE A 394 22.16 11.44 9.21
C PHE A 394 22.93 11.13 10.51
N SER A 395 22.51 10.09 11.23
CA SER A 395 23.12 9.72 12.52
C SER A 395 24.56 9.25 12.36
N ILE A 396 24.88 8.48 11.32
CA ILE A 396 26.26 8.01 11.06
C ILE A 396 27.13 9.19 10.61
N ALA A 397 26.62 10.04 9.72
CA ALA A 397 27.35 11.23 9.26
C ALA A 397 27.68 12.20 10.40
N ASN A 398 26.79 12.28 11.40
CA ASN A 398 26.96 13.12 12.58
C ASN A 398 28.22 12.80 13.39
N ASP A 399 28.61 11.52 13.44
CA ASP A 399 29.77 11.10 14.23
C ASP A 399 31.08 11.75 13.78
N ILE A 400 31.19 12.17 12.51
CA ILE A 400 32.36 12.89 11.98
C ILE A 400 32.63 14.14 12.81
N ALA A 401 31.61 14.99 13.04
CA ALA A 401 31.76 16.21 13.80
C ALA A 401 32.11 15.93 15.27
N LYS A 402 31.54 14.87 15.86
CA LYS A 402 31.81 14.47 17.24
C LYS A 402 33.28 14.07 17.44
N TYR A 403 33.88 13.38 16.45
CA TYR A 403 35.31 13.09 16.48
C TYR A 403 36.16 14.35 16.48
N PHE A 404 35.84 15.32 15.62
CA PHE A 404 36.55 16.62 15.56
C PHE A 404 36.32 17.50 16.81
N ALA A 405 35.23 17.30 17.55
CA ALA A 405 35.00 17.99 18.82
C ALA A 405 35.78 17.36 19.98
N ILE A 406 35.71 16.03 20.12
CA ILE A 406 36.11 15.35 21.36
C ILE A 406 37.59 14.91 21.32
N ILE A 407 38.09 14.39 20.19
CA ILE A 407 39.49 13.88 20.13
C ILE A 407 40.51 14.98 20.42
N PRO A 408 40.44 16.17 19.77
CA PRO A 408 41.39 17.25 20.06
C PRO A 408 41.28 17.69 21.52
N ALA A 409 40.06 17.88 22.02
CA ALA A 409 39.80 18.29 23.40
C ALA A 409 40.44 17.33 24.42
N MET A 410 40.35 16.02 24.18
CA MET A 410 40.90 15.01 25.10
C MET A 410 42.44 14.99 25.13
N PHE A 411 43.09 15.20 23.99
CA PHE A 411 44.49 14.83 23.80
C PHE A 411 45.41 16.00 23.44
N VAL A 412 44.90 17.23 23.24
CA VAL A 412 45.71 18.40 22.87
C VAL A 412 46.85 18.68 23.86
N ALA A 413 46.65 18.39 25.15
CA ALA A 413 47.69 18.55 26.17
C ALA A 413 48.87 17.56 26.01
N LEU A 414 48.61 16.35 25.50
CA LEU A 414 49.64 15.33 25.21
C LEU A 414 50.24 15.51 23.82
N PHE A 415 49.41 15.86 22.85
CA PHE A 415 49.77 15.99 21.45
C PHE A 415 49.29 17.35 20.93
N PRO A 416 50.08 18.42 21.11
CA PRO A 416 49.70 19.77 20.68
C PRO A 416 49.35 19.87 19.19
N GLY A 417 49.92 19.00 18.35
CA GLY A 417 49.59 18.92 16.93
C GLY A 417 48.12 18.54 16.63
N LEU A 418 47.40 17.95 17.60
CA LEU A 418 45.96 17.65 17.45
C LEU A 418 45.09 18.90 17.51
N ASP A 419 45.60 20.05 17.96
CA ASP A 419 44.84 21.31 17.92
C ASP A 419 44.48 21.72 16.47
N LEU A 420 45.29 21.30 15.48
CA LEU A 420 44.96 21.49 14.06
C LEU A 420 43.67 20.77 13.64
N LEU A 421 43.28 19.71 14.37
CA LEU A 421 42.03 19.00 14.15
C LEU A 421 40.85 19.68 14.88
N ASN A 422 41.07 20.71 15.71
CA ASN A 422 39.98 21.54 16.26
C ASN A 422 39.45 22.51 15.18
N VAL A 423 38.87 21.95 14.12
CA VAL A 423 38.34 22.70 12.96
C VAL A 423 37.25 23.70 13.39
N MET A 424 36.48 23.35 14.42
CA MET A 424 35.42 24.19 14.99
C MET A 424 35.95 25.34 15.88
N ARG A 425 37.24 25.31 16.24
CA ARG A 425 37.87 26.26 17.17
C ARG A 425 37.07 26.39 18.47
N LEU A 426 36.82 25.26 19.12
CA LEU A 426 36.09 25.20 20.40
C LEU A 426 36.94 25.82 21.52
N HIS A 427 36.27 26.48 22.48
CA HIS A 427 36.93 27.35 23.46
C HIS A 427 37.87 26.62 24.43
N SER A 428 37.40 25.55 25.08
CA SER A 428 38.18 24.75 26.03
C SER A 428 37.90 23.25 25.85
N PRO A 429 38.80 22.35 26.30
CA PRO A 429 38.52 20.92 26.31
C PRO A 429 37.21 20.54 26.99
N GLN A 430 36.91 21.21 28.11
CA GLN A 430 35.70 20.97 28.89
C GLN A 430 34.45 21.46 28.15
N SER A 431 34.50 22.67 27.56
CA SER A 431 33.38 23.20 26.77
C SER A 431 33.12 22.38 25.51
N ALA A 432 34.17 21.89 24.86
CA ALA A 432 34.07 21.05 23.67
C ALA A 432 33.33 19.73 23.94
N ILE A 433 33.76 18.99 24.98
CA ILE A 433 33.14 17.72 25.36
C ILE A 433 31.70 17.95 25.79
N LEU A 434 31.45 18.95 26.64
CA LEU A 434 30.09 19.27 27.11
C LEU A 434 29.17 19.68 25.96
N SER A 435 29.65 20.48 25.02
CA SER A 435 28.89 20.90 23.84
C SER A 435 28.53 19.73 22.94
N ALA A 436 29.45 18.79 22.73
CA ALA A 436 29.18 17.56 21.97
C ALA A 436 28.10 16.69 22.65
N VAL A 437 28.18 16.53 23.98
CA VAL A 437 27.19 15.76 24.75
C VAL A 437 25.80 16.42 24.70
N ILE A 438 25.72 17.74 24.88
CA ILE A 438 24.45 18.49 24.82
C ILE A 438 23.85 18.43 23.42
N PHE A 439 24.67 18.58 22.37
CA PHE A 439 24.21 18.42 21.00
C PHE A 439 23.62 17.02 20.77
N ASN A 440 24.29 15.98 21.26
CA ASN A 440 23.84 14.58 21.14
C ASN A 440 22.47 14.34 21.80
N ALA A 441 22.14 15.07 22.87
CA ALA A 441 20.83 15.02 23.50
C ALA A 441 19.77 15.83 22.73
N ILE A 442 20.08 17.07 22.36
CA ILE A 442 19.14 17.98 21.70
C ILE A 442 18.74 17.46 20.31
N ILE A 443 19.68 16.86 19.58
CA ILE A 443 19.42 16.40 18.21
C ILE A 443 18.31 15.33 18.16
N ILE A 444 18.15 14.54 19.22
CA ILE A 444 17.05 13.57 19.35
C ILE A 444 15.72 14.31 19.31
N ILE A 445 15.56 15.34 20.17
CA ILE A 445 14.33 16.14 20.26
C ILE A 445 14.02 16.82 18.92
N VAL A 446 15.03 17.37 18.26
CA VAL A 446 14.90 18.03 16.96
C VAL A 446 14.43 17.06 15.87
N LEU A 447 14.83 15.79 15.94
CA LEU A 447 14.49 14.77 14.94
C LEU A 447 13.18 14.01 15.24
N ILE A 448 12.60 14.13 16.44
CA ILE A 448 11.29 13.52 16.76
C ILE A 448 10.21 13.90 15.73
N PRO A 449 9.99 15.19 15.39
CA PRO A 449 8.97 15.55 14.40
C PRO A 449 9.19 14.89 13.04
N LEU A 450 10.45 14.72 12.63
CA LEU A 450 10.79 14.04 11.37
C LEU A 450 10.49 12.54 11.45
N SER A 451 10.79 11.89 12.58
CA SER A 451 10.48 10.47 12.80
C SER A 451 8.97 10.19 12.80
N LEU A 452 8.16 11.13 13.30
CA LEU A 452 6.70 10.97 13.40
C LEU A 452 5.99 11.33 12.09
N ARG A 453 6.38 12.44 11.43
CA ARG A 453 5.77 12.85 10.16
C ARG A 453 6.23 12.00 8.98
N GLY A 454 7.47 11.51 9.05
CA GLY A 454 8.14 10.78 7.98
C GLY A 454 8.68 11.68 6.87
N VAL A 455 9.64 11.16 6.13
CA VAL A 455 10.26 11.81 4.96
C VAL A 455 9.33 11.72 3.76
N ARG A 456 9.04 12.85 3.11
CA ARG A 456 8.17 12.86 1.91
C ARG A 456 8.74 11.96 0.80
N TYR A 457 7.96 10.95 0.44
CA TYR A 457 8.22 10.06 -0.68
C TYR A 457 7.79 10.70 -2.00
N THR A 458 8.56 10.44 -3.06
CA THR A 458 8.21 10.79 -4.44
C THR A 458 8.68 9.64 -5.33
N PRO A 459 7.82 9.03 -6.15
CA PRO A 459 8.21 7.94 -7.04
C PRO A 459 9.42 8.33 -7.89
N SER A 460 10.49 7.55 -7.82
CA SER A 460 11.77 7.81 -8.48
C SER A 460 12.63 6.53 -8.49
N SER A 461 13.59 6.45 -9.41
CA SER A 461 14.56 5.35 -9.45
C SER A 461 15.34 5.24 -8.13
N ALA A 462 15.72 4.01 -7.76
CA ALA A 462 16.52 3.74 -6.56
C ALA A 462 17.80 4.59 -6.49
N SER A 463 18.53 4.76 -7.60
CA SER A 463 19.74 5.59 -7.67
C SER A 463 19.45 7.05 -7.30
N LYS A 464 18.42 7.66 -7.90
CA LYS A 464 18.01 9.05 -7.59
C LYS A 464 17.58 9.23 -6.13
N LEU A 465 16.87 8.25 -5.57
CA LEU A 465 16.48 8.26 -4.16
C LEU A 465 17.71 8.17 -3.24
N LEU A 466 18.65 7.27 -3.54
CA LEU A 466 19.91 7.14 -2.79
C LEU A 466 20.73 8.42 -2.86
N SER A 467 20.94 8.99 -4.04
CA SER A 467 21.68 10.24 -4.21
C SER A 467 21.03 11.37 -3.42
N ARG A 468 19.71 11.55 -3.53
CA ARG A 468 18.98 12.56 -2.75
C ARG A 468 19.15 12.34 -1.25
N ASN A 469 19.09 11.09 -0.79
CA ASN A 469 19.28 10.76 0.61
C ASN A 469 20.69 11.13 1.10
N LEU A 470 21.74 10.78 0.35
CA LEU A 470 23.12 11.14 0.69
C LEU A 470 23.36 12.66 0.66
N TYR A 471 22.79 13.37 -0.33
CA TYR A 471 22.92 14.82 -0.40
C TYR A 471 22.18 15.54 0.72
N VAL A 472 20.96 15.14 1.06
CA VAL A 472 20.16 15.85 2.08
C VAL A 472 20.55 15.41 3.48
N TYR A 473 20.51 14.11 3.75
CA TYR A 473 20.72 13.57 5.10
C TYR A 473 22.18 13.23 5.39
N GLY A 474 22.97 12.87 4.38
CA GLY A 474 24.41 12.70 4.53
C GLY A 474 25.12 14.03 4.74
N LEU A 475 25.06 14.97 3.78
CA LEU A 475 25.68 16.28 3.97
C LEU A 475 25.04 17.07 5.11
N GLY A 476 23.71 16.99 5.27
CA GLY A 476 23.04 17.59 6.42
C GLY A 476 23.54 17.01 7.75
N GLY A 477 23.76 15.70 7.81
CA GLY A 477 24.37 15.01 8.96
C GLY A 477 25.82 15.39 9.21
N ILE A 478 26.56 15.83 8.19
CA ILE A 478 27.91 16.38 8.38
C ILE A 478 27.82 17.84 8.86
N VAL A 479 27.09 18.70 8.16
CA VAL A 479 27.15 20.16 8.40
C VAL A 479 26.42 20.57 9.68
N ALA A 480 25.24 20.01 9.93
CA ALA A 480 24.41 20.38 11.08
C ALA A 480 25.12 20.23 12.44
N PRO A 481 25.86 19.15 12.75
CA PRO A 481 26.56 19.04 14.02
C PRO A 481 27.77 19.96 14.16
N PHE A 482 28.52 20.26 13.09
CA PHE A 482 29.58 21.26 13.17
C PHE A 482 29.03 22.62 13.60
N ILE A 483 27.91 23.03 13.01
CA ILE A 483 27.23 24.28 13.37
C ILE A 483 26.64 24.18 14.79
N GLY A 484 25.92 23.09 15.08
CA GLY A 484 25.23 22.89 16.35
C GLY A 484 26.17 22.88 17.55
N ILE A 485 27.26 22.08 17.48
CA ILE A 485 28.27 22.01 18.53
C ILE A 485 28.92 23.38 18.73
N LYS A 486 29.25 24.10 17.65
CA LYS A 486 29.85 25.43 17.77
C LYS A 486 28.90 26.44 18.41
N LEU A 487 27.64 26.45 18.03
CA LEU A 487 26.64 27.35 18.62
C LEU A 487 26.45 27.08 20.12
N ILE A 488 26.45 25.80 20.50
CA ILE A 488 26.35 25.41 21.92
C ILE A 488 27.61 25.86 22.68
N ASP A 489 28.81 25.65 22.13
CA ASP A 489 30.09 26.07 22.72
C ASP A 489 30.15 27.59 22.94
N LEU A 490 29.65 28.37 21.97
CA LEU A 490 29.58 29.84 22.06
C LEU A 490 28.69 30.33 23.22
N VAL A 491 27.72 29.54 23.65
CA VAL A 491 26.87 29.86 24.81
C VAL A 491 27.52 29.35 26.11
N ILE A 492 28.03 28.12 26.09
CA ILE A 492 28.56 27.43 27.26
C ILE A 492 29.86 28.06 27.77
N GLN A 493 30.69 28.61 26.89
CA GLN A 493 31.94 29.29 27.28
C GLN A 493 31.73 30.48 28.26
N PHE A 494 30.49 31.00 28.38
CA PHE A 494 30.16 32.06 29.31
C PHE A 494 29.56 31.57 30.64
N VAL A 495 29.38 30.26 30.81
CA VAL A 495 28.88 29.66 32.05
C VAL A 495 30.02 29.64 33.08
N PRO A 496 29.82 30.15 34.32
CA PRO A 496 30.86 30.15 35.34
C PRO A 496 31.42 28.75 35.62
N GLY A 497 32.74 28.57 35.49
CA GLY A 497 33.42 27.29 35.68
C GLY A 497 33.68 26.48 34.40
N MET A 498 33.52 27.09 33.22
CA MET A 498 33.77 26.50 31.89
C MET A 498 34.95 27.14 31.13
#